data_AF-A0A653H6A3-F1
#
_entry.id   AF-A0A653H6A3-F1
#
_cell.length_a   1.000
_cell.length_b   1.000
_cell.length_c   1.000
_cell.angle_alpha   90.00
_cell.angle_beta   90.00
_cell.angle_gamma   90.00
#
_symmetry.space_group_name_H-M   'P 1'
#
loop_
_entity.id
_entity.type
_entity.pdbx_description
1 polymer ?
#
loop_
_entity_poly.entity_id
_entity_poly.type
_entity_poly.pdbx_seq_one_letter_code
_entity_poly.pdbx_strand_id
1 'polypeptide(L)'
;MKKKGKSNDDKKLIIYNIMLESESFFILKELESLASSKGIRSIFVKDLIQQLIDDDKIKCEKVGAQNIYWVLKTEESSILQHKYDELKAEKLEYDEKIKQETEEYKKILDTLQYSDDELNDKLEEAKLLLEQLDDKNKQLEIFKKMDIKEIEKMKIQNEFAAESIQRWNNNIFIVKQWIQSRTDKSGEIIDRLLGIKDIFNNRS
;
A
#
# COMPACT_ATOMS: atom_id res chain seq x y z
N MET A 1 55.89 4.72 23.82
CA MET A 1 54.59 5.03 23.18
C MET A 1 54.76 5.01 21.67
N LYS A 2 54.19 4.02 20.97
CA LYS A 2 54.27 3.94 19.49
C LYS A 2 53.41 5.06 18.91
N LYS A 3 54.02 5.99 18.15
CA LYS A 3 53.29 7.02 17.40
C LYS A 3 52.29 6.31 16.49
N LYS A 4 50.98 6.57 16.67
CA LYS A 4 49.94 6.08 15.76
C LYS A 4 50.33 6.55 14.35
N GLY A 5 50.45 5.62 13.41
CA GLY A 5 50.69 5.98 12.01
C GLY A 5 49.52 6.81 11.49
N LYS A 6 49.80 7.81 10.66
CA LYS A 6 48.76 8.57 9.94
C LYS A 6 47.84 7.61 9.20
N SER A 7 46.52 7.83 9.29
CA SER A 7 45.52 7.02 8.59
C SER A 7 45.71 7.11 7.07
N ASN A 8 45.09 6.21 6.31
CA ASN A 8 45.11 6.28 4.85
C ASN A 8 44.51 7.60 4.36
N ASP A 9 43.39 8.01 4.97
CA ASP A 9 42.71 9.26 4.63
C ASP A 9 43.54 10.49 4.99
N ASP A 10 44.25 10.49 6.12
CA ASP A 10 45.16 11.58 6.48
C ASP A 10 46.27 11.75 5.42
N LYS A 11 46.77 10.64 4.86
CA LYS A 11 47.80 10.69 3.81
C LYS A 11 47.22 11.20 2.49
N LYS A 12 46.00 10.78 2.12
CA LYS A 12 45.27 11.33 0.97
C LYS A 12 45.11 12.84 1.10
N LEU A 13 44.66 13.30 2.26
CA LEU A 13 44.41 14.72 2.54
C LEU A 13 45.69 15.56 2.47
N ILE A 14 46.82 15.01 2.95
CA ILE A 14 48.12 15.66 2.82
C ILE A 14 48.54 15.82 1.35
N ILE A 15 48.40 14.77 0.52
CA ILE A 15 48.73 14.84 -0.92
C ILE A 15 47.83 15.85 -1.63
N TYR A 16 46.52 15.78 -1.38
CA TYR A 16 45.54 16.70 -1.94
C TYR A 16 45.85 18.15 -1.58
N ASN A 17 46.13 18.44 -0.30
CA ASN A 17 46.46 19.79 0.14
C ASN A 17 47.76 20.33 -0.48
N ILE A 18 48.77 19.50 -0.71
CA ILE A 18 50.01 19.94 -1.37
C ILE A 18 49.72 20.36 -2.80
N MET A 19 48.95 19.56 -3.54
CA MET A 19 48.56 19.89 -4.91
C MET A 19 47.71 21.15 -4.95
N LEU A 20 46.76 21.26 -4.02
CA LEU A 20 45.86 22.40 -3.92
C LEU A 20 46.60 23.69 -3.53
N GLU A 21 47.54 23.64 -2.58
CA GLU A 21 48.34 24.80 -2.18
C GLU A 21 49.27 25.29 -3.30
N SER A 22 49.85 24.35 -4.06
CA SER A 22 50.82 24.66 -5.09
C SER A 22 50.21 25.12 -6.43
N GLU A 23 48.92 24.83 -6.68
CA GLU A 23 48.18 25.18 -7.91
C GLU A 23 48.95 24.88 -9.21
N SER A 24 49.73 23.79 -9.21
CA SER A 24 50.63 23.44 -10.31
C SER A 24 50.30 22.06 -10.87
N PHE A 25 50.80 21.80 -12.07
CA PHE A 25 50.82 20.48 -12.69
C PHE A 25 51.99 19.68 -12.14
N PHE A 26 51.78 18.40 -11.91
CA PHE A 26 52.80 17.50 -11.37
C PHE A 26 52.93 16.21 -12.16
N ILE A 27 54.14 15.70 -12.26
CA ILE A 27 54.42 14.34 -12.73
C ILE A 27 54.53 13.40 -11.52
N LEU A 28 54.29 12.10 -11.71
CA LEU A 28 54.35 11.10 -10.63
C LEU A 28 55.66 11.18 -9.81
N LYS A 29 56.81 11.38 -10.46
CA LYS A 29 58.12 11.50 -9.79
C LYS A 29 58.21 12.73 -8.87
N GLU A 30 57.62 13.84 -9.28
CA GLU A 30 57.61 15.09 -8.51
C GLU A 30 56.72 14.94 -7.27
N LEU A 31 55.56 14.29 -7.44
CA LEU A 31 54.66 13.97 -6.33
C LEU A 31 55.26 13.00 -5.34
N GLU A 32 55.98 11.98 -5.80
CA GLU A 32 56.70 11.07 -4.91
C GLU A 32 57.75 11.79 -4.06
N SER A 33 58.45 12.78 -4.63
CA SER A 33 59.43 13.60 -3.91
C SER A 33 58.76 14.53 -2.89
N LEU A 34 57.72 15.24 -3.30
CA LEU A 34 56.94 16.13 -2.43
C LEU A 34 56.25 15.36 -1.29
N ALA A 35 55.65 14.21 -1.58
CA ALA A 35 55.01 13.37 -0.57
C ALA A 35 56.03 12.74 0.40
N SER A 36 57.22 12.37 -0.08
CA SER A 36 58.32 11.90 0.76
C SER A 36 58.78 12.97 1.75
N SER A 37 58.87 14.24 1.32
CA SER A 37 59.22 15.36 2.20
C SER A 37 58.23 15.57 3.35
N LYS A 38 56.96 15.18 3.16
CA LYS A 38 55.86 15.28 4.15
C LYS A 38 55.63 13.98 4.94
N GLY A 39 56.53 13.00 4.77
CA GLY A 39 56.57 11.76 5.54
C GLY A 39 55.69 10.63 4.99
N ILE A 40 55.31 10.68 3.72
CA ILE A 40 54.60 9.59 3.02
C ILE A 40 55.64 8.77 2.26
N ARG A 41 55.65 7.44 2.45
CA ARG A 41 56.57 6.56 1.72
C ARG A 41 56.19 6.52 0.24
N SER A 42 57.15 6.81 -0.66
CA SER A 42 56.97 6.86 -2.13
C SER A 42 56.20 5.66 -2.70
N ILE A 43 56.41 4.43 -2.19
CA ILE A 43 55.68 3.23 -2.65
C ILE A 43 54.16 3.31 -2.53
N PHE A 44 53.63 4.10 -1.58
CA PHE A 44 52.18 4.26 -1.39
C PHE A 44 51.61 5.47 -2.16
N VAL A 45 52.46 6.34 -2.71
CA VAL A 45 52.01 7.60 -3.31
C VAL A 45 51.19 7.33 -4.57
N LYS A 46 51.61 6.37 -5.39
CA LYS A 46 50.87 5.96 -6.59
C LYS A 46 49.46 5.45 -6.25
N ASP A 47 49.34 4.58 -5.25
CA ASP A 47 48.06 4.02 -4.82
C ASP A 47 47.14 5.10 -4.24
N LEU A 48 47.70 6.04 -3.47
CA LEU A 48 46.94 7.17 -2.90
C LEU A 48 46.45 8.15 -3.98
N ILE A 49 47.27 8.42 -5.00
CA ILE A 49 46.87 9.24 -6.16
C ILE A 49 45.76 8.55 -6.93
N GLN A 50 45.88 7.24 -7.18
CA GLN A 50 44.82 6.49 -7.86
C GLN A 50 43.50 6.56 -7.10
N GLN A 51 43.53 6.36 -5.78
CA GLN A 51 42.31 6.50 -4.96
C GLN A 51 41.73 7.91 -5.00
N LEU A 52 42.57 8.96 -5.07
CA LEU A 52 42.10 10.35 -5.20
C LEU A 52 41.55 10.68 -6.59
N ILE A 53 42.00 9.98 -7.63
CA ILE A 53 41.42 10.03 -8.98
C ILE A 53 40.07 9.31 -8.98
N ASP A 54 39.99 8.14 -8.35
CA ASP A 54 38.74 7.38 -8.21
C ASP A 54 37.68 8.16 -7.41
N ASP A 55 38.12 8.94 -6.41
CA ASP A 55 37.28 9.88 -5.63
C ASP A 55 36.98 11.21 -6.38
N ASP A 56 37.38 11.34 -7.66
CA ASP A 56 37.29 12.52 -8.54
C ASP A 56 37.87 13.84 -7.98
N LYS A 57 38.83 13.74 -7.04
CA LYS A 57 39.49 14.90 -6.42
C LYS A 57 40.74 15.36 -7.17
N ILE A 58 41.44 14.46 -7.85
CA ILE A 58 42.62 14.76 -8.66
C ILE A 58 42.33 14.42 -10.11
N LYS A 59 42.64 15.34 -11.03
CA LYS A 59 42.58 15.07 -12.46
C LYS A 59 43.91 14.50 -12.95
N CYS A 60 43.83 13.57 -13.89
CA CYS A 60 44.96 12.92 -14.53
C CYS A 60 44.76 12.96 -16.04
N GLU A 61 45.77 13.43 -16.77
CA GLU A 61 45.79 13.35 -18.23
C GLU A 61 47.14 12.84 -18.72
N LYS A 62 47.09 12.03 -19.78
CA LYS A 62 48.27 11.48 -20.41
C LYS A 62 48.75 12.41 -21.51
N VAL A 63 49.90 13.04 -21.30
CA VAL A 63 50.57 13.91 -22.27
C VAL A 63 51.83 13.21 -22.77
N GLY A 64 51.77 12.69 -23.99
CA GLY A 64 52.85 11.91 -24.60
C GLY A 64 53.17 10.63 -23.83
N ALA A 65 54.37 10.56 -23.25
CA ALA A 65 54.85 9.41 -22.49
C ALA A 65 54.62 9.52 -20.97
N GLN A 66 54.05 10.62 -20.47
CA GLN A 66 53.90 10.89 -19.05
C GLN A 66 52.45 11.21 -18.68
N ASN A 67 52.06 10.84 -17.46
CA ASN A 67 50.79 11.26 -16.86
C ASN A 67 51.04 12.51 -16.02
N ILE A 68 50.21 13.53 -16.24
CA ILE A 68 50.22 14.80 -15.52
C ILE A 68 49.01 14.81 -14.58
N TYR A 69 49.24 15.21 -13.33
CA TYR A 69 48.24 15.30 -12.28
C TYR A 69 48.10 16.74 -11.80
N TRP A 70 46.87 17.19 -11.57
CA TRP A 70 46.60 18.53 -11.03
C TRP A 70 45.29 18.58 -10.27
N VAL A 71 45.11 19.66 -9.52
CA VAL A 71 43.89 20.01 -8.78
C VAL A 71 43.58 21.47 -9.03
N LEU A 72 42.34 21.79 -9.39
CA LEU A 72 41.87 23.17 -9.59
C LEU A 72 40.96 23.58 -8.42
N LYS A 73 41.32 24.66 -7.71
CA LYS A 73 40.48 25.21 -6.63
C LYS A 73 39.12 25.68 -7.11
N THR A 74 39.06 26.19 -8.35
CA THR A 74 37.86 26.80 -8.93
C THR A 74 36.86 25.77 -9.44
N GLU A 75 37.28 24.52 -9.65
CA GLU A 75 36.43 23.48 -10.24
C GLU A 75 35.32 23.05 -9.27
N GLU A 76 35.64 22.77 -8.00
CA GLU A 76 34.63 22.44 -6.98
C GLU A 76 33.60 23.58 -6.83
N SER A 77 34.07 24.83 -6.82
CA SER A 77 33.18 26.00 -6.74
C SER A 77 32.30 26.14 -7.98
N SER A 78 32.84 25.88 -9.17
CA SER A 78 32.09 25.96 -10.43
C SER A 78 31.03 24.86 -10.53
N ILE A 79 31.39 23.62 -10.18
CA ILE A 79 30.46 22.49 -10.15
C ILE A 79 29.33 22.77 -9.17
N LEU A 80 29.65 23.28 -7.98
CA LEU A 80 28.64 23.61 -6.98
C LEU A 80 27.72 24.75 -7.45
N GLN A 81 28.27 25.78 -8.10
CA GLN A 81 27.50 26.88 -8.65
C GLN A 81 26.58 26.41 -9.78
N HIS A 82 27.08 25.59 -10.70
CA HIS A 82 26.26 24.98 -11.75
C HIS A 82 25.13 24.14 -11.16
N LYS A 83 25.43 23.29 -10.16
CA LYS A 83 24.40 22.49 -9.50
C LYS A 83 23.36 23.34 -8.79
N TYR A 84 23.79 24.44 -8.18
CA TYR A 84 22.89 25.41 -7.55
C TYR A 84 21.97 26.08 -8.58
N ASP A 85 22.53 26.51 -9.71
CA ASP A 85 21.77 27.17 -10.77
C ASP A 85 20.78 26.21 -11.45
N GLU A 86 21.17 24.94 -11.66
CA GLU A 86 20.27 23.87 -12.12
C GLU A 86 19.09 23.68 -11.15
N LEU A 87 19.37 23.48 -9.85
CA LEU A 87 18.33 23.27 -8.84
C LEU A 87 17.43 24.49 -8.69
N LYS A 88 17.98 25.69 -8.86
CA LYS A 88 17.22 26.94 -8.83
C LYS A 88 16.30 27.08 -10.04
N ALA A 89 16.75 26.67 -11.24
CA ALA A 89 15.91 26.63 -12.43
C ALA A 89 14.78 25.61 -12.26
N GLU A 90 15.10 24.40 -11.78
CA GLU A 90 14.11 23.35 -11.52
C GLU A 90 13.05 23.81 -10.49
N LYS A 91 13.48 24.48 -9.41
CA LYS A 91 12.56 25.07 -8.44
C LYS A 91 11.61 26.07 -9.09
N LEU A 92 12.12 26.96 -9.95
CA LEU A 92 11.29 27.94 -10.65
C LEU A 92 10.26 27.27 -11.56
N GLU A 93 10.65 26.22 -12.28
CA GLU A 93 9.72 25.44 -13.11
C GLU A 93 8.61 24.78 -12.29
N TYR A 94 8.93 24.21 -11.12
CA TYR A 94 7.92 23.67 -10.22
C TYR A 94 7.03 24.75 -9.62
N ASP A 95 7.58 25.89 -9.22
CA ASP A 95 6.81 27.02 -8.71
C ASP A 95 5.83 27.55 -9.78
N GLU A 96 6.22 27.55 -11.06
CA GLU A 96 5.34 27.90 -12.18
C GLU A 96 4.25 26.85 -12.41
N LYS A 97 4.57 25.55 -12.37
CA LYS A 97 3.57 24.48 -12.46
C LYS A 97 2.55 24.54 -11.33
N ILE A 98 2.98 24.74 -10.09
CA ILE A 98 2.09 24.88 -8.94
C ILE A 98 1.14 26.08 -9.14
N LYS A 99 1.64 27.21 -9.64
CA LYS A 99 0.79 28.37 -9.96
C LYS A 99 -0.24 28.05 -11.03
N GLN A 100 0.16 27.37 -12.11
CA GLN A 100 -0.76 26.97 -13.18
C GLN A 100 -1.85 26.02 -12.66
N GLU A 101 -1.47 24.95 -11.95
CA GLU A 101 -2.41 23.98 -11.39
C GLU A 101 -3.35 24.61 -10.36
N THR A 102 -2.85 25.51 -9.51
CA THR A 102 -3.70 26.21 -8.53
C THR A 102 -4.67 27.20 -9.18
N GLU A 103 -4.29 27.86 -10.27
CA GLU A 103 -5.20 28.69 -11.07
C GLU A 103 -6.25 27.85 -11.79
N GLU A 104 -5.87 26.71 -12.36
CA GLU A 104 -6.82 25.77 -12.98
C GLU A 104 -7.81 25.22 -11.96
N TYR A 105 -7.33 24.81 -10.79
CA TYR A 105 -8.18 24.35 -9.70
C TYR A 105 -9.17 25.42 -9.24
N LYS A 106 -8.71 26.67 -9.09
CA LYS A 106 -9.60 27.81 -8.77
C LYS A 106 -10.64 28.07 -9.85
N LYS A 107 -10.28 27.99 -11.14
CA LYS A 107 -11.25 28.13 -12.25
C LYS A 107 -12.31 27.03 -12.20
N ILE A 108 -11.91 25.80 -11.86
CA ILE A 108 -12.85 24.67 -11.71
C ILE A 108 -13.80 24.94 -10.53
N LEU A 109 -13.29 25.39 -9.39
CA LEU A 109 -14.12 25.79 -8.24
C LEU A 109 -15.09 26.93 -8.59
N ASP A 110 -14.61 27.99 -9.25
CA ASP A 110 -15.44 29.13 -9.67
C ASP A 110 -16.54 28.69 -10.66
N THR A 111 -16.24 27.72 -11.54
CA THR A 111 -17.22 27.15 -12.49
C THR A 111 -18.27 26.31 -11.79
N LEU A 112 -17.86 25.56 -10.76
CA LEU A 112 -18.74 24.71 -9.97
C LEU A 112 -19.72 25.53 -9.11
N GLN A 113 -19.38 26.79 -8.76
CA GLN A 113 -20.20 27.66 -7.90
C GLN A 113 -20.61 27.03 -6.56
N TYR A 114 -19.92 25.97 -6.13
CA TYR A 114 -20.14 25.32 -4.84
C TYR A 114 -19.09 25.80 -3.86
N SER A 115 -19.49 26.03 -2.62
CA SER A 115 -18.53 26.11 -1.51
C SER A 115 -17.85 24.75 -1.30
N ASP A 116 -16.62 24.72 -0.80
CA ASP A 116 -15.92 23.46 -0.45
C ASP A 116 -16.77 22.58 0.50
N ASP A 117 -17.52 23.22 1.40
CA ASP A 117 -18.43 22.53 2.32
C ASP A 117 -19.62 21.89 1.58
N GLU A 118 -20.23 22.59 0.62
CA GLU A 118 -21.36 22.07 -0.17
C GLU A 118 -20.92 20.92 -1.09
N LEU A 119 -19.70 21.00 -1.63
CA LEU A 119 -19.13 19.93 -2.43
C LEU A 119 -18.88 18.67 -1.59
N ASN A 120 -18.37 18.83 -0.36
CA ASN A 120 -18.18 17.73 0.58
C ASN A 120 -19.51 17.09 0.99
N ASP A 121 -20.52 17.90 1.32
CA ASP A 121 -21.86 17.40 1.65
C ASP A 121 -22.46 16.59 0.49
N LYS A 122 -22.33 17.10 -0.75
CA LYS A 122 -22.79 16.39 -1.96
C LYS A 122 -22.01 15.11 -2.23
N LEU A 123 -20.71 15.10 -1.94
CA LEU A 123 -19.87 13.91 -2.06
C LEU A 123 -20.27 12.85 -1.02
N GLU A 124 -20.56 13.24 0.22
CA GLU A 124 -21.08 12.33 1.24
C GLU A 124 -22.45 11.77 0.87
N GLU A 125 -23.36 12.62 0.40
CA GLU A 125 -24.67 12.20 -0.10
C GLU A 125 -24.53 11.17 -1.24
N ALA A 126 -23.65 11.43 -2.21
CA ALA A 126 -23.38 10.52 -3.32
C ALA A 126 -22.81 9.17 -2.85
N LYS A 127 -21.90 9.18 -1.86
CA LYS A 127 -21.37 7.94 -1.26
C LYS A 127 -22.45 7.11 -0.57
N LEU A 128 -23.30 7.76 0.22
CA LEU A 128 -24.43 7.10 0.90
C LEU A 128 -25.41 6.49 -0.11
N LEU A 129 -25.72 7.21 -1.19
CA LEU A 129 -26.59 6.70 -2.25
C LEU A 129 -25.98 5.49 -2.97
N LEU A 130 -24.67 5.49 -3.23
CA LEU A 130 -23.97 4.36 -3.83
C LEU A 130 -24.01 3.11 -2.94
N GLU A 131 -23.81 3.27 -1.63
CA GLU A 131 -23.89 2.17 -0.66
C GLU A 131 -25.32 1.59 -0.61
N GLN A 132 -26.34 2.46 -0.58
CA GLN A 132 -27.74 2.02 -0.64
C GLN A 132 -28.05 1.27 -1.95
N LEU A 133 -27.50 1.73 -3.08
CA LEU A 133 -27.69 1.07 -4.38
C LEU A 133 -27.06 -0.33 -4.38
N ASP A 134 -25.85 -0.47 -3.83
CA ASP A 134 -25.17 -1.77 -3.72
C ASP A 134 -25.96 -2.75 -2.83
N ASP A 135 -26.45 -2.29 -1.69
CA ASP A 135 -27.29 -3.11 -0.80
C ASP A 135 -28.60 -3.55 -1.47
N LYS A 136 -29.26 -2.64 -2.20
CA LYS A 136 -30.48 -2.98 -2.95
C LYS A 136 -30.18 -3.96 -4.09
N ASN A 137 -29.04 -3.83 -4.77
CA ASN A 137 -28.62 -4.77 -5.80
C ASN A 137 -28.36 -6.16 -5.21
N LYS A 138 -27.67 -6.25 -4.06
CA LYS A 138 -27.48 -7.53 -3.35
C LYS A 138 -28.81 -8.18 -2.99
N GLN A 139 -29.77 -7.40 -2.49
CA GLN A 139 -31.12 -7.90 -2.19
C GLN A 139 -31.82 -8.40 -3.46
N LEU A 140 -31.75 -7.65 -4.56
CA LEU A 140 -32.32 -8.07 -5.84
C LEU A 140 -31.69 -9.35 -6.37
N GLU A 141 -30.38 -9.54 -6.24
CA GLU A 141 -29.72 -10.78 -6.66
C GLU A 141 -30.17 -12.00 -5.83
N ILE A 142 -30.45 -11.81 -4.53
CA ILE A 142 -31.07 -12.85 -3.70
C ILE A 142 -32.49 -13.15 -4.22
N PHE A 143 -33.31 -12.12 -4.43
CA PHE A 143 -34.67 -12.30 -4.92
C PHE A 143 -34.74 -12.91 -6.32
N LYS A 144 -33.80 -12.60 -7.23
CA LYS A 144 -33.72 -13.23 -8.56
C LYS A 144 -33.41 -14.73 -8.47
N LYS A 145 -32.59 -15.16 -7.50
CA LYS A 145 -32.28 -16.58 -7.27
C LYS A 145 -33.46 -17.34 -6.67
N MET A 146 -34.38 -16.63 -6.00
CA MET A 146 -35.59 -17.21 -5.44
C MET A 146 -36.66 -17.30 -6.55
N ASP A 147 -36.86 -18.49 -7.11
CA ASP A 147 -37.96 -18.71 -8.05
C ASP A 147 -39.30 -18.63 -7.31
N ILE A 148 -40.05 -17.56 -7.58
CA ILE A 148 -41.37 -17.30 -6.98
C ILE A 148 -42.30 -18.50 -7.18
N LYS A 149 -42.24 -19.17 -8.33
CA LYS A 149 -43.09 -20.34 -8.63
C LYS A 149 -42.74 -21.53 -7.74
N GLU A 150 -41.48 -21.70 -7.40
CA GLU A 150 -41.03 -22.76 -6.49
C GLU A 150 -41.52 -22.49 -5.06
N ILE A 151 -41.45 -21.24 -4.60
CA ILE A 151 -41.97 -20.83 -3.29
C ILE A 151 -43.48 -21.03 -3.21
N GLU A 152 -44.23 -20.64 -4.24
CA GLU A 152 -45.68 -20.86 -4.30
C GLU A 152 -46.03 -22.34 -4.28
N LYS A 153 -45.29 -23.17 -5.03
CA LYS A 153 -45.46 -24.63 -5.00
C LYS A 153 -45.18 -25.20 -3.61
N MET A 154 -44.11 -24.76 -2.95
CA MET A 154 -43.79 -25.18 -1.57
C MET A 154 -44.88 -24.78 -0.58
N LYS A 155 -45.46 -23.57 -0.70
CA LYS A 155 -46.58 -23.13 0.13
C LYS A 155 -47.80 -24.03 -0.03
N ILE A 156 -48.20 -24.29 -1.28
CA ILE A 156 -49.33 -25.17 -1.59
C ILE A 156 -49.09 -26.60 -1.06
N GLN A 157 -47.87 -27.13 -1.21
CA GLN A 157 -47.51 -28.44 -0.66
C GLN A 157 -47.60 -28.47 0.88
N ASN A 158 -47.16 -27.40 1.56
CA ASN A 158 -47.28 -27.28 3.00
C ASN A 158 -48.75 -27.22 3.46
N GLU A 159 -49.60 -26.50 2.73
CA GLU A 159 -51.05 -26.45 2.99
C GLU A 159 -51.66 -27.85 2.86
N PHE A 160 -51.39 -28.56 1.75
CA PHE A 160 -51.86 -29.94 1.58
C PHE A 160 -51.33 -30.90 2.66
N ALA A 161 -50.07 -30.74 3.08
CA ALA A 161 -49.49 -31.53 4.16
C ALA A 161 -50.19 -31.25 5.49
N ALA A 162 -50.46 -29.99 5.80
CA ALA A 162 -51.19 -29.59 7.01
C ALA A 162 -52.62 -30.14 7.02
N GLU A 163 -53.36 -30.01 5.92
CA GLU A 163 -54.70 -30.59 5.75
C GLU A 163 -54.67 -32.12 5.90
N SER A 164 -53.68 -32.77 5.31
CA SER A 164 -53.49 -34.22 5.42
C SER A 164 -53.23 -34.65 6.86
N ILE A 165 -52.35 -33.94 7.57
CA ILE A 165 -52.08 -34.17 9.00
C ILE A 165 -53.37 -34.01 9.82
N GLN A 166 -54.14 -32.94 9.59
CA GLN A 166 -55.40 -32.72 10.29
C GLN A 166 -56.42 -33.83 10.00
N ARG A 167 -56.51 -34.29 8.74
CA ARG A 167 -57.39 -35.38 8.35
C ARG A 167 -57.00 -36.69 9.03
N TRP A 168 -55.72 -37.03 9.06
CA TRP A 168 -55.23 -38.23 9.74
C TRP A 168 -55.42 -38.12 11.26
N ASN A 169 -55.20 -36.95 11.86
CA ASN A 169 -55.50 -36.70 13.26
C ASN A 169 -56.99 -36.93 13.58
N ASN A 170 -57.90 -36.42 12.74
CA ASN A 170 -59.33 -36.65 12.90
C ASN A 170 -59.68 -38.15 12.80
N ASN A 171 -59.11 -38.86 11.82
CA ASN A 171 -59.33 -40.30 11.66
C ASN A 171 -58.85 -41.08 12.90
N ILE A 172 -57.66 -40.76 13.41
CA ILE A 172 -57.10 -41.36 14.62
C ILE A 172 -58.03 -41.11 15.82
N PHE A 173 -58.59 -39.89 15.95
CA PHE A 173 -59.52 -39.54 17.02
C PHE A 173 -60.85 -40.30 16.91
N ILE A 174 -61.39 -40.46 15.70
CA ILE A 174 -62.61 -41.25 15.47
C ILE A 174 -62.38 -42.72 15.85
N VAL A 175 -61.24 -43.30 15.46
CA VAL A 175 -60.88 -44.68 15.84
C VAL A 175 -60.73 -44.80 17.35
N LYS A 176 -60.08 -43.84 18.02
CA LYS A 176 -60.01 -43.77 19.48
C LYS A 176 -61.39 -43.77 20.12
N GLN A 177 -62.29 -42.89 19.69
CA GLN A 177 -63.66 -42.81 20.19
C GLN A 177 -64.44 -44.12 19.96
N TRP A 178 -64.29 -44.73 18.79
CA TRP A 178 -64.95 -46.01 18.47
C TRP A 178 -64.47 -47.14 19.39
N ILE A 179 -63.16 -47.26 19.62
CA ILE A 179 -62.59 -48.27 20.54
C ILE A 179 -63.06 -48.02 21.97
N GLN A 180 -63.07 -46.76 22.43
CA GLN A 180 -63.58 -46.37 23.75
C GLN A 180 -65.07 -46.71 23.92
N SER A 181 -65.90 -46.51 22.90
CA SER A 181 -67.34 -46.80 22.97
C SER A 181 -67.68 -48.30 23.05
N ARG A 182 -66.77 -49.17 22.61
CA ARG A 182 -66.97 -50.64 22.56
C ARG A 182 -66.17 -51.42 23.59
N THR A 183 -65.26 -50.78 24.33
CA THR A 183 -64.41 -51.44 25.31
C THR A 183 -64.40 -50.66 26.62
N ASP A 184 -64.43 -51.37 27.74
CA ASP A 184 -64.34 -50.77 29.10
C ASP A 184 -62.90 -50.35 29.48
N LYS A 185 -62.04 -50.13 28.47
CA LYS A 185 -60.62 -49.82 28.67
C LYS A 185 -60.43 -48.30 28.85
N SER A 186 -59.62 -47.94 29.84
CA SER A 186 -59.22 -46.54 30.08
C SER A 186 -58.58 -45.90 28.84
N GLY A 187 -58.86 -44.62 28.61
CA GLY A 187 -58.35 -43.86 27.47
C GLY A 187 -56.83 -43.85 27.34
N GLU A 188 -56.10 -43.89 28.47
CA GLU A 188 -54.63 -43.93 28.50
C GLU A 188 -54.03 -45.21 27.87
N ILE A 189 -54.73 -46.34 28.03
CA ILE A 189 -54.31 -47.62 27.44
C ILE A 189 -54.53 -47.59 25.93
N ILE A 190 -55.61 -46.97 25.48
CA ILE A 190 -55.95 -46.83 24.06
C ILE A 190 -54.99 -45.85 23.37
N ASP A 191 -54.61 -44.76 24.03
CA ASP A 191 -53.62 -43.81 23.53
C ASP A 191 -52.24 -44.45 23.36
N ARG A 192 -51.82 -45.28 24.33
CA ARG A 192 -50.58 -46.06 24.23
C ARG A 192 -50.63 -47.07 23.06
N LEU A 193 -51.78 -47.71 22.83
CA LEU A 193 -51.97 -48.67 21.72
C LEU A 193 -51.95 -47.99 20.35
N LEU A 194 -52.50 -46.78 20.24
CA LEU A 194 -52.51 -45.99 19.01
C LEU A 194 -51.21 -45.18 18.80
N GLY A 195 -50.25 -45.27 19.74
CA GLY A 195 -48.99 -44.52 19.67
C GLY A 195 -49.15 -43.01 19.82
N ILE A 196 -50.28 -42.55 20.37
CA ILE A 196 -50.57 -41.13 20.60
C ILE A 196 -49.76 -40.70 21.82
N LYS A 197 -48.62 -40.04 21.58
CA LYS A 197 -47.87 -39.32 22.64
C LYS A 197 -48.56 -37.98 22.93
N ASP A 198 -48.41 -37.45 24.15
CA ASP A 198 -49.02 -36.18 24.61
C ASP A 198 -48.81 -34.96 23.69
N ILE A 199 -47.86 -35.05 22.77
CA ILE A 199 -47.47 -34.05 21.77
C ILE A 199 -48.52 -33.88 20.65
N PHE A 200 -49.44 -34.85 20.45
CA PHE A 200 -50.50 -34.76 19.44
C PHE A 200 -51.69 -33.89 19.86
N ASN A 201 -51.73 -33.44 21.12
CA ASN A 201 -52.71 -32.47 21.56
C ASN A 201 -52.31 -31.07 21.10
N ASN A 202 -52.61 -30.74 19.84
CA ASN A 202 -52.80 -29.35 19.45
C ASN A 202 -54.04 -28.83 20.20
N ARG A 203 -53.85 -28.41 21.44
CA ARG A 203 -54.75 -27.44 22.08
C ARG A 203 -54.55 -26.14 21.31
N SER A 204 -55.60 -25.71 20.61
CA SER A 204 -55.84 -24.27 20.40
C SER A 204 -55.81 -23.52 21.72
#